data_AF-A0A1I6IEL7-F1
#
_entry.id   AF-A0A1I6IEL7-F1
#
_cell.length_a   1.000
_cell.length_b   1.000
_cell.length_c   1.000
_cell.angle_alpha   90.00
_cell.angle_beta   90.00
_cell.angle_gamma   90.00
#
_symmetry.space_group_name_H-M   'P 1'
#
loop_
_entity.id
_entity.type
_entity.pdbx_description
1 polymer ?
#
loop_
_entity_poly.entity_id
_entity_poly.type
_entity_poly.pdbx_seq_one_letter_code
_entity_poly.pdbx_strand_id
1 'polypeptide(L)'
;MEIGLELVKNKSNSLKLSEVVGLSHSKTLRKIKPIIDNYNKGKGDRTKIGSIDYLDSKGRKQPMYIFDNKQLMYIQSAFDDKLRELIIDMLFGFHDKLVRSIEKEKYYEHKNGMELSFNLDKWKKRALLAEYLLDDHIALKFNRS
;
A
#
# COMPACT_ATOMS: atom_id res chain seq x y z
N MET A 1 8.81 20.70 -9.79
CA MET A 1 9.55 19.44 -9.60
C MET A 1 8.50 18.35 -9.47
N GLU A 2 8.15 17.71 -10.60
CA GLU A 2 7.19 16.62 -10.65
C GLU A 2 7.90 15.34 -10.19
N ILE A 3 7.62 14.89 -8.95
CA ILE A 3 8.22 13.66 -8.36
C ILE A 3 7.31 12.44 -8.61
N GLY A 4 6.29 12.56 -9.45
CA GLY A 4 5.38 11.47 -9.78
C GLY A 4 5.85 10.70 -11.01
N LEU A 5 5.98 9.37 -10.89
CA LEU A 5 6.01 8.35 -11.97
C LEU A 5 7.33 7.77 -12.48
N GLU A 6 8.50 8.05 -11.90
CA GLU A 6 9.74 7.44 -12.43
C GLU A 6 10.13 6.05 -11.89
N LEU A 7 9.20 5.29 -11.27
CA LEU A 7 9.55 4.05 -10.55
C LEU A 7 8.65 2.84 -10.84
N VAL A 8 8.35 2.60 -12.13
CA VAL A 8 7.88 1.29 -12.61
C VAL A 8 9.06 0.50 -13.20
N LYS A 9 10.12 0.29 -12.40
CA LYS A 9 11.13 -0.75 -12.65
C LYS A 9 11.25 -1.63 -11.39
N ASN A 10 10.81 -2.87 -11.55
CA ASN A 10 10.53 -3.99 -10.63
C ASN A 10 11.13 -4.10 -9.21
N LYS A 11 12.17 -3.36 -8.81
CA LYS A 11 12.68 -3.33 -7.43
C LYS A 11 13.31 -1.98 -7.13
N SER A 12 12.91 -1.35 -6.03
CA SER A 12 13.55 -0.15 -5.47
C SER A 12 14.31 -0.50 -4.20
N ASN A 13 15.08 0.44 -3.66
CA ASN A 13 15.87 0.22 -2.46
C ASN A 13 15.93 1.46 -1.56
N SER A 14 16.42 1.26 -0.33
CA SER A 14 16.49 2.35 0.66
C SER A 14 17.45 3.50 0.29
N LEU A 15 18.41 3.28 -0.63
CA LEU A 15 19.26 4.35 -1.16
C LEU A 15 18.43 5.29 -2.05
N LYS A 16 17.75 4.73 -3.05
CA LYS A 16 16.88 5.52 -3.93
C LYS A 16 15.73 6.17 -3.17
N LEU A 17 15.20 5.49 -2.15
CA LEU A 17 14.24 6.10 -1.24
C LEU A 17 14.83 7.36 -0.58
N SER A 18 16.07 7.29 -0.07
CA SER A 18 16.72 8.42 0.62
C SER A 18 16.85 9.67 -0.26
N GLU A 19 17.08 9.49 -1.56
CA GLU A 19 17.09 10.56 -2.55
C GLU A 19 15.70 11.20 -2.69
N VAL A 20 14.65 10.39 -2.78
CA VAL A 20 13.25 10.87 -2.88
C VAL A 20 12.83 11.63 -1.62
N VAL A 21 13.21 11.16 -0.43
CA VAL A 21 12.81 11.81 0.83
C VAL A 21 13.71 13.00 1.20
N GLY A 22 14.81 13.23 0.48
CA GLY A 22 15.78 14.28 0.82
C GLY A 22 16.51 14.05 2.15
N LEU A 23 16.69 12.80 2.56
CA LEU A 23 17.37 12.43 3.81
C LEU A 23 18.67 11.67 3.52
N SER A 24 19.64 11.76 4.42
CA SER A 24 20.80 10.87 4.32
C SER A 24 20.37 9.40 4.44
N HIS A 25 21.10 8.48 3.80
CA HIS A 25 20.75 7.06 3.83
C HIS A 25 20.65 6.51 5.26
N SER A 26 21.58 6.87 6.14
CA SER A 26 21.52 6.49 7.57
C SER A 26 20.27 7.01 8.29
N LYS A 27 19.88 8.28 8.07
CA LYS A 27 18.64 8.84 8.64
C LYS A 27 17.41 8.14 8.08
N THR A 28 17.43 7.80 6.79
CA THR A 28 16.36 7.06 6.11
C THR A 28 16.19 5.68 6.74
N LEU A 29 17.27 4.89 6.84
CA LEU A 29 17.26 3.57 7.48
C LEU A 29 16.67 3.62 8.89
N ARG A 30 17.10 4.59 9.71
CA ARG A 30 16.57 4.75 11.07
C ARG A 30 15.07 5.05 11.10
N LYS A 31 14.57 5.89 10.17
CA LYS A 31 13.15 6.23 10.11
C LYS A 31 12.28 5.10 9.56
N ILE A 32 12.76 4.36 8.56
CA ILE A 32 11.98 3.28 7.94
C ILE A 32 12.00 1.98 8.73
N LYS A 33 13.01 1.77 9.59
CA LYS A 33 13.11 0.55 10.41
C LYS A 33 11.81 0.22 11.19
N PRO A 34 11.23 1.12 12.00
CA PRO A 34 9.97 0.81 12.70
C PRO A 34 8.79 0.58 11.74
N ILE A 35 8.77 1.24 10.58
CA ILE A 35 7.74 1.05 9.55
C ILE A 35 7.84 -0.36 8.95
N ILE A 36 9.06 -0.81 8.64
CA ILE A 36 9.35 -2.14 8.11
C ILE A 36 9.04 -3.21 9.15
N ASP A 37 9.47 -3.01 10.40
CA ASP A 37 9.23 -3.96 11.49
C ASP A 37 7.72 -4.15 11.70
N ASN A 38 6.93 -3.07 11.64
CA ASN A 38 5.47 -3.14 11.65
C ASN A 38 4.89 -3.81 10.38
N TYR A 39 5.38 -3.46 9.20
CA TYR A 39 4.92 -4.04 7.93
C TYR A 39 5.13 -5.56 7.87
N ASN A 40 6.25 -6.03 8.43
CA ASN A 40 6.65 -7.44 8.42
C ASN A 40 5.93 -8.27 9.51
N LYS A 41 5.27 -7.62 10.48
CA LYS A 41 4.56 -8.30 11.56
C LYS A 41 3.44 -9.18 10.98
N GLY A 42 3.46 -10.47 11.34
CA GLY A 42 2.45 -11.45 10.87
C GLY A 42 2.60 -11.88 9.41
N LYS A 43 3.65 -11.47 8.69
CA LYS A 43 3.89 -11.85 7.30
C LYS A 43 4.79 -13.07 7.17
N GLY A 44 4.51 -13.92 6.18
CA GLY A 44 5.40 -15.02 5.79
C GLY A 44 6.65 -14.52 5.07
N ASP A 45 7.74 -15.29 5.10
CA ASP A 45 9.07 -14.85 4.68
C ASP A 45 9.15 -14.32 3.23
N ARG A 46 8.35 -14.88 2.31
CA ARG A 46 8.30 -14.43 0.91
C ARG A 46 7.70 -13.04 0.72
N THR A 47 7.02 -12.50 1.74
CA THR A 47 6.30 -11.22 1.67
C THR A 47 6.93 -10.13 2.55
N LYS A 48 7.95 -10.50 3.33
CA LYS A 48 8.71 -9.57 4.18
C LYS A 48 9.62 -8.69 3.32
N ILE A 49 9.84 -7.49 3.81
CA ILE A 49 10.91 -6.61 3.32
C ILE A 49 12.23 -7.14 3.85
N GLY A 50 13.14 -7.52 2.95
CA GLY A 50 14.46 -8.03 3.27
C GLY A 50 15.51 -6.94 3.33
N SER A 51 16.56 -7.17 4.12
CA SER A 51 17.80 -6.38 4.12
C SER A 51 18.89 -7.14 3.39
N ILE A 52 19.70 -6.41 2.61
CA ILE A 52 20.95 -6.86 2.01
C ILE A 52 22.06 -5.86 2.35
N ASP A 53 23.31 -6.25 2.17
CA ASP A 53 24.45 -5.34 2.30
C ASP A 53 24.92 -4.85 0.94
N TYR A 54 25.42 -3.61 0.88
CA TYR A 54 26.18 -3.07 -0.25
C TYR A 54 27.53 -2.51 0.24
N LEU A 55 28.49 -2.35 -0.68
CA LEU A 55 29.74 -1.67 -0.38
C LEU A 55 29.61 -0.19 -0.72
N ASP A 56 29.92 0.68 0.24
CA ASP A 56 29.98 2.11 0.00
C ASP A 56 31.23 2.51 -0.82
N SER A 57 31.33 3.78 -1.18
CA SER A 57 32.47 4.31 -1.93
C SER A 57 33.81 4.21 -1.20
N LYS A 58 33.80 3.87 0.09
CA LYS A 58 34.98 3.64 0.93
C LYS A 58 35.23 2.14 1.18
N GLY A 59 34.52 1.25 0.48
CA GLY A 59 34.63 -0.21 0.63
C GLY A 59 34.03 -0.76 1.92
N ARG A 60 33.21 0.02 2.65
CA ARG A 60 32.58 -0.43 3.90
C ARG A 60 31.22 -1.06 3.59
N LYS A 61 30.92 -2.19 4.24
CA LYS A 61 29.59 -2.81 4.18
C LYS A 61 28.56 -1.92 4.86
N GLN A 62 27.46 -1.67 4.19
CA GLN A 62 26.33 -0.87 4.66
C GLN A 62 25.03 -1.63 4.39
N PRO A 63 24.07 -1.62 5.34
CA PRO A 63 22.80 -2.30 5.15
C PRO A 63 21.88 -1.51 4.22
N MET A 64 21.03 -2.20 3.49
CA MET A 64 20.06 -1.64 2.55
C MET A 64 18.81 -2.51 2.49
N TYR A 65 17.63 -1.90 2.49
CA TYR A 65 16.37 -2.62 2.26
C TYR A 65 16.00 -2.63 0.78
N ILE A 66 15.40 -3.74 0.33
CA ILE A 66 14.84 -3.91 -1.02
C ILE A 66 13.32 -3.91 -0.95
N PHE A 67 12.71 -3.18 -1.87
CA PHE A 67 11.26 -3.00 -1.93
C PHE A 67 10.72 -3.43 -3.30
N ASP A 68 9.59 -4.13 -3.30
CA ASP A 68 8.68 -4.12 -4.44
C ASP A 68 7.88 -2.81 -4.49
N ASN A 69 7.09 -2.61 -5.54
CA ASN A 69 6.32 -1.37 -5.73
C ASN A 69 5.31 -1.13 -4.61
N LYS A 70 4.66 -2.18 -4.08
CA LYS A 70 3.66 -2.06 -3.01
C LYS A 70 4.33 -1.66 -1.69
N GLN A 71 5.45 -2.31 -1.38
CA GLN A 71 6.28 -2.00 -0.21
C GLN A 71 6.83 -0.58 -0.28
N LEU A 72 7.30 -0.15 -1.46
CA LEU A 72 7.79 1.21 -1.69
C LEU A 72 6.69 2.24 -1.46
N MET A 73 5.51 2.06 -2.05
CA MET A 73 4.37 2.97 -1.86
C MET A 73 3.97 3.06 -0.39
N TYR A 74 3.88 1.92 0.31
CA TYR A 74 3.57 1.90 1.74
C TYR A 74 4.57 2.75 2.54
N ILE A 75 5.87 2.57 2.31
CA ILE A 75 6.90 3.32 3.02
C ILE A 75 6.89 4.81 2.63
N GLN A 76 6.82 5.14 1.34
CA GLN A 76 6.84 6.52 0.87
C GLN A 76 5.66 7.35 1.41
N SER A 77 4.48 6.74 1.52
CA SER A 77 3.29 7.41 2.08
C SER A 77 3.47 7.87 3.54
N ALA A 78 4.45 7.32 4.27
CA ALA A 78 4.78 7.76 5.62
C ALA A 78 5.57 9.08 5.66
N PHE A 79 6.08 9.55 4.51
CA PHE A 79 6.87 10.77 4.38
C PHE A 79 6.21 11.85 3.53
N ASP A 80 5.23 11.48 2.71
CA ASP A 80 4.53 12.39 1.80
C ASP A 80 3.03 12.35 2.09
N ASP A 81 2.52 13.42 2.69
CA ASP A 81 1.10 13.55 3.05
C ASP A 81 0.21 13.63 1.80
N LYS A 82 0.69 14.23 0.69
CA LYS A 82 -0.07 14.28 -0.57
C LYS A 82 -0.17 12.91 -1.20
N LEU A 83 0.92 12.13 -1.18
CA LEU A 83 0.87 10.74 -1.61
C LEU A 83 -0.10 9.92 -0.77
N ARG A 84 -0.13 10.16 0.56
CA ARG A 84 -1.05 9.50 1.47
C ARG A 84 -2.51 9.86 1.14
N GLU A 85 -2.80 11.13 0.92
CA GLU A 85 -4.10 11.64 0.50
C GLU A 85 -4.54 10.98 -0.83
N LEU A 86 -3.66 10.95 -1.84
CA LEU A 86 -3.94 10.30 -3.12
C LEU A 86 -4.25 8.80 -2.99
N ILE A 87 -3.56 8.07 -2.10
CA ILE A 87 -3.84 6.65 -1.84
C ILE A 87 -5.22 6.49 -1.19
N ILE A 88 -5.56 7.38 -0.25
CA ILE A 88 -6.86 7.38 0.44
C ILE A 88 -7.99 7.70 -0.56
N ASP A 89 -7.84 8.75 -1.34
CA ASP A 89 -8.82 9.17 -2.36
C ASP A 89 -9.01 8.09 -3.42
N MET A 90 -7.93 7.44 -3.84
CA MET A 90 -8.00 6.31 -4.76
C MET A 90 -8.82 5.16 -4.16
N LEU A 91 -8.59 4.82 -2.89
CA LEU A 91 -9.34 3.77 -2.20
C LEU A 91 -10.84 4.08 -2.13
N PHE A 92 -11.21 5.28 -1.70
CA PHE A 92 -12.61 5.70 -1.61
C PHE A 92 -13.26 5.87 -2.99
N GLY A 93 -12.53 6.41 -3.97
CA GLY A 93 -13.02 6.51 -5.35
C GLY A 93 -13.24 5.14 -6.01
N PHE A 94 -12.42 4.13 -5.69
CA PHE A 94 -12.66 2.74 -6.12
C PHE A 94 -13.89 2.15 -5.44
N HIS A 95 -14.09 2.41 -4.14
CA HIS A 95 -15.28 1.99 -3.42
C HIS A 95 -16.56 2.55 -4.07
N ASP A 96 -16.60 3.86 -4.35
CA ASP A 96 -17.76 4.49 -4.99
C ASP A 96 -18.07 3.90 -6.37
N LYS A 97 -17.04 3.67 -7.19
CA LYS A 97 -17.21 3.04 -8.51
C LYS A 97 -17.72 1.61 -8.38
N LEU A 98 -17.26 0.87 -7.39
CA LEU A 98 -17.71 -0.49 -7.10
C LEU A 98 -19.20 -0.48 -6.70
N VAL A 99 -19.58 0.37 -5.75
CA VAL A 99 -20.97 0.53 -5.28
C VAL A 99 -21.90 0.87 -6.43
N ARG A 100 -21.56 1.88 -7.25
CA ARG A 100 -22.37 2.25 -8.43
C ARG A 100 -22.51 1.13 -9.44
N SER A 101 -21.47 0.30 -9.62
CA SER A 101 -21.52 -0.85 -10.53
C SER A 101 -22.48 -1.92 -10.00
N ILE A 102 -22.45 -2.20 -8.69
CA ILE A 102 -23.37 -3.12 -8.03
C ILE A 102 -24.83 -2.61 -8.10
N GLU A 103 -25.05 -1.33 -7.85
CA GLU A 103 -26.40 -0.73 -7.94
C GLU A 103 -26.97 -0.81 -9.35
N LYS A 104 -26.13 -0.55 -10.37
CA LYS A 104 -26.49 -0.67 -11.77
C LYS A 104 -26.85 -2.11 -12.15
N GLU A 105 -26.07 -3.10 -11.71
CA GLU A 105 -26.38 -4.52 -11.92
C GLU A 105 -27.72 -4.91 -11.29
N LYS A 106 -27.97 -4.54 -10.02
CA LYS A 106 -29.25 -4.79 -9.33
C LYS A 106 -30.45 -4.18 -10.07
N TYR A 107 -30.29 -2.97 -10.60
CA TYR A 107 -31.33 -2.32 -11.39
C TYR A 107 -31.67 -3.12 -12.67
N TYR A 108 -30.66 -3.66 -13.37
CA TYR A 108 -30.90 -4.51 -14.55
C TYR A 108 -31.51 -5.86 -14.19
N GLU A 109 -31.11 -6.49 -13.07
CA GLU A 109 -31.73 -7.72 -12.56
C GLU A 109 -33.23 -7.53 -12.32
N HIS A 110 -33.60 -6.47 -11.58
CA HIS A 110 -35.00 -6.15 -11.28
C HIS A 110 -35.82 -5.80 -12.54
N LYS A 111 -35.21 -5.12 -13.51
CA LYS A 111 -35.91 -4.70 -14.73
C LYS A 111 -36.14 -5.85 -15.73
N ASN A 112 -35.23 -6.83 -15.78
CA ASN A 112 -35.27 -7.91 -16.77
C ASN A 112 -35.75 -9.26 -16.22
N GLY A 113 -36.06 -9.36 -14.92
CA GLY A 113 -36.52 -10.62 -14.31
C GLY A 113 -35.51 -11.76 -14.38
N MET A 114 -34.22 -11.46 -14.63
CA MET A 114 -33.14 -12.45 -14.67
C MET A 114 -32.38 -12.44 -13.34
N GLU A 115 -32.35 -13.57 -12.65
CA GLU A 115 -31.38 -13.82 -11.58
C GLU A 115 -29.98 -14.03 -12.19
N LEU A 116 -29.14 -12.99 -12.19
CA LEU A 116 -27.72 -13.12 -12.47
C LEU A 116 -27.00 -13.66 -11.22
N SER A 117 -27.30 -14.91 -10.86
CA SER A 117 -26.83 -15.58 -9.64
C SER A 117 -25.31 -15.83 -9.55
N PHE A 118 -24.50 -15.37 -10.52
CA PHE A 118 -23.13 -15.86 -10.67
C PHE A 118 -21.99 -14.87 -10.37
N ASN A 119 -22.25 -13.59 -10.08
CA ASN A 119 -21.15 -12.64 -9.81
C ASN A 119 -21.33 -11.75 -8.56
N LEU A 120 -22.56 -11.58 -8.08
CA LEU A 120 -22.86 -10.73 -6.92
C LEU A 120 -22.16 -11.22 -5.65
N ASP A 121 -22.01 -12.53 -5.47
CA ASP A 121 -21.41 -13.13 -4.28
C ASP A 121 -19.90 -12.86 -4.17
N LYS A 122 -19.21 -12.77 -5.32
CA LYS A 122 -17.78 -12.43 -5.41
C LYS A 122 -17.54 -10.95 -5.13
N TRP A 123 -18.41 -10.08 -5.64
CA TRP A 123 -18.31 -8.64 -5.42
C TRP A 123 -18.74 -8.22 -4.02
N LYS A 124 -19.80 -8.83 -3.46
CA LYS A 124 -20.19 -8.67 -2.05
C LYS A 124 -19.07 -9.08 -1.09
N LYS A 125 -18.43 -10.24 -1.31
CA LYS A 125 -17.28 -10.67 -0.50
C LYS A 125 -16.10 -9.68 -0.57
N ARG A 126 -15.88 -9.05 -1.74
CA ARG A 126 -14.81 -8.03 -1.91
C ARG A 126 -15.17 -6.69 -1.26
N ALA A 127 -16.42 -6.26 -1.32
CA ALA A 127 -16.91 -5.04 -0.69
C ALA A 127 -16.92 -5.16 0.85
N LEU A 128 -17.47 -6.27 1.37
CA LEU A 128 -17.43 -6.60 2.81
C LEU A 128 -16.00 -6.73 3.33
N LEU A 129 -15.08 -7.32 2.54
CA LEU A 129 -13.68 -7.38 2.93
C LEU A 129 -13.04 -5.99 2.96
N ALA A 130 -13.41 -5.07 2.06
CA ALA A 130 -12.91 -3.70 2.06
C ALA A 130 -13.44 -2.90 3.27
N GLU A 131 -14.73 -2.99 3.57
CA GLU A 131 -15.34 -2.39 4.77
C GLU A 131 -14.72 -2.97 6.06
N TYR A 132 -14.64 -4.29 6.18
CA TYR A 132 -14.02 -4.96 7.34
C TYR A 132 -12.55 -4.54 7.55
N LEU A 133 -11.77 -4.44 6.47
CA LEU A 133 -10.38 -3.98 6.55
C LEU A 133 -10.25 -2.48 6.91
N LEU A 134 -11.25 -1.66 6.59
CA LEU A 134 -11.32 -0.25 6.98
C LEU A 134 -11.70 -0.11 8.46
N ASP A 135 -12.71 -0.86 8.91
CA ASP A 135 -13.19 -0.85 10.29
C ASP A 135 -12.14 -1.39 11.28
N ASP A 136 -11.45 -2.49 10.95
CA ASP A 136 -10.35 -3.01 11.78
C ASP A 136 -9.19 -2.00 11.89
N HIS A 137 -8.90 -1.24 10.82
CA HIS A 137 -7.83 -0.25 10.85
C HIS A 137 -8.18 0.99 11.68
N ILE A 138 -9.46 1.36 11.71
CA ILE A 138 -9.99 2.44 12.55
C ILE A 138 -10.06 1.98 14.02
N ALA A 139 -10.60 0.78 14.28
CA ALA A 139 -10.69 0.22 15.64
C ALA A 139 -9.32 0.03 16.32
N LEU A 140 -8.30 -0.38 15.57
CA LEU A 140 -6.92 -0.51 16.08
C LEU A 140 -6.26 0.84 16.42
N LYS A 141 -6.72 1.96 15.85
CA LYS A 141 -6.24 3.31 16.21
C LYS A 141 -6.94 3.87 17.45
N PHE A 142 -8.20 3.50 17.69
CA PHE A 142 -8.97 3.99 18.85
C PHE A 142 -8.78 3.19 20.14
N ASN A 143 -8.24 1.97 20.09
CA ASN A 143 -7.89 1.18 21.29
C ASN A 143 -6.45 1.40 21.80
N ARG A 144 -5.74 2.43 21.31
CA ARG A 144 -4.39 2.79 21.77
C ARG A 144 -4.28 4.22 22.33
N SER A 145 -5.40 4.89 22.57
CA SER A 145 -5.49 6.17 23.27
C SER A 145 -5.75 5.96 24.76
#